data_AF-A0A165PD39-F1
#
_entry.id   AF-A0A165PD39-F1
#
_cell.length_a   1.000
_cell.length_b   1.000
_cell.length_c   1.000
_cell.angle_alpha   90.00
_cell.angle_beta   90.00
_cell.angle_gamma   90.00
#
_symmetry.space_group_name_H-M   'P 1'
#
loop_
_entity.id
_entity.type
_entity.pdbx_description
1 polymer ?
#
loop_
_entity_poly.entity_id
_entity_poly.type
_entity_poly.pdbx_seq_one_letter_code
_entity_poly.pdbx_strand_id
1 'polypeptide(L)' 'MLVSACSGGDGGGTGSPAVGSDVDEHGCKASAGYSWCAKTQQCERPWELAKQQGFENSEAAYKAFCEE' A
#
# COMPACT_ATOMS: atom_id res chain seq x y z
N MET A 1 18.91 29.00 -37.30
CA MET A 1 17.59 28.70 -36.72
C MET A 1 17.58 27.24 -36.32
N LEU A 2 18.10 26.91 -35.13
CA LEU A 2 18.08 25.55 -34.61
C LEU A 2 16.87 25.41 -33.69
N VAL A 3 15.82 24.75 -34.18
CA VAL A 3 14.67 24.38 -33.36
C VAL A 3 15.12 23.25 -32.43
N SER A 4 15.27 23.59 -31.15
CA SER A 4 15.52 22.59 -30.10
C SER A 4 14.34 21.63 -30.04
N ALA A 5 14.63 20.36 -30.25
CA ALA A 5 13.70 19.26 -30.06
C ALA A 5 13.19 19.24 -28.61
N CYS A 6 11.92 18.87 -28.45
CA CYS A 6 11.28 18.68 -27.16
C CYS A 6 12.05 17.65 -26.33
N SER A 7 12.50 18.07 -25.15
CA SER A 7 12.82 17.18 -24.06
C SER A 7 11.52 16.55 -23.55
N GLY A 8 11.39 15.24 -23.69
CA GLY A 8 10.32 14.45 -23.09
C GLY A 8 10.80 13.02 -22.97
N GLY A 9 11.22 12.65 -21.78
CA GLY A 9 11.91 11.40 -21.47
C GLY A 9 11.16 10.14 -21.90
N ASP A 10 11.94 9.21 -22.44
CA ASP A 10 11.54 7.87 -22.84
C ASP A 10 11.25 6.99 -21.62
N GLY A 11 10.06 6.40 -21.61
CA GLY A 11 9.74 5.07 -21.07
C GLY A 11 10.32 4.66 -19.71
N GLY A 12 9.59 4.95 -18.62
CA GLY A 12 9.81 4.29 -17.33
C GLY A 12 8.65 4.59 -16.38
N GLY A 13 7.59 3.78 -16.43
CA GLY A 13 6.34 4.02 -15.70
C GLY A 13 6.55 4.26 -14.22
N THR A 14 6.26 5.47 -13.74
CA THR A 14 6.10 5.81 -12.31
C THR A 14 5.38 7.15 -12.17
N GLY A 15 4.37 7.22 -11.31
CA GLY A 15 3.75 8.46 -10.84
C GLY A 15 2.61 8.97 -11.74
N SER A 16 1.34 8.67 -11.46
CA SER A 16 0.72 8.92 -10.16
C SER A 16 -0.43 7.92 -9.98
N PRO A 17 -0.49 7.08 -8.92
CA PRO A 17 -1.80 6.61 -8.54
C PRO A 17 -2.60 7.87 -8.26
N ALA A 18 -3.72 8.03 -8.96
CA ALA A 18 -4.68 9.05 -8.59
C ALA A 18 -4.86 8.95 -7.07
N VAL A 19 -4.75 10.08 -6.37
CA VAL A 19 -4.92 10.15 -4.91
C VAL A 19 -6.28 9.53 -4.53
N GLY A 20 -6.31 8.22 -4.27
CA GLY A 20 -7.55 7.44 -4.18
C GLY A 20 -7.58 6.08 -4.87
N SER A 21 -6.62 5.73 -5.74
CA SER A 21 -6.53 4.40 -6.37
C SER A 21 -5.70 3.38 -5.59
N ASP A 22 -5.02 3.81 -4.53
CA ASP A 22 -4.30 2.94 -3.60
C ASP A 22 -5.16 2.51 -2.41
N VAL A 23 -6.48 2.66 -2.57
CA VAL A 23 -7.48 2.29 -1.58
C VAL A 23 -8.09 0.95 -1.99
N ASP A 24 -7.94 -0.08 -1.16
CA ASP A 24 -8.60 -1.37 -1.32
C ASP A 24 -10.13 -1.26 -1.20
N GLU A 25 -10.87 -2.32 -1.53
CA GLU A 25 -12.35 -2.37 -1.44
C GLU A 25 -12.90 -1.95 -0.08
N HIS A 26 -12.11 -2.10 0.99
CA HIS A 26 -12.45 -1.73 2.35
C HIS A 26 -12.17 -0.27 2.72
N GLY A 27 -11.61 0.54 1.82
CA GLY A 27 -11.17 1.90 2.16
C GLY A 27 -9.74 1.98 2.72
N CYS A 28 -8.98 0.88 2.72
CA CYS A 28 -7.62 0.85 3.27
C CYS A 28 -6.58 1.31 2.27
N LYS A 29 -5.70 2.24 2.69
CA LYS A 29 -4.66 2.78 1.81
C LYS A 29 -3.37 1.95 1.86
N ALA A 30 -3.19 1.06 0.89
CA ALA A 30 -1.99 0.22 0.76
C ALA A 30 -0.70 1.04 0.57
N SER A 31 -0.77 2.21 -0.07
CA SER A 31 0.39 3.14 -0.19
C SER A 31 0.87 3.69 1.14
N ALA A 32 0.00 3.81 2.14
CA ALA A 32 0.38 4.16 3.52
C ALA A 32 0.74 2.90 4.36
N GLY A 33 0.68 1.74 3.70
CA GLY A 33 0.78 0.37 4.22
C GLY A 33 -0.22 0.06 5.32
N TYR A 34 -1.44 0.58 5.15
CA TYR A 34 -2.60 0.02 5.82
C TYR A 34 -3.05 -1.23 5.07
N SER A 35 -3.43 -2.25 5.83
CA SER A 35 -4.04 -3.47 5.31
C SER A 35 -5.37 -3.70 6.02
N TRP A 36 -6.36 -4.20 5.30
CA TRP A 36 -7.63 -4.55 5.94
C TRP A 36 -7.47 -5.76 6.85
N CYS A 37 -8.07 -5.71 8.04
CA CYS A 37 -8.16 -6.84 8.96
C CYS A 37 -9.63 -7.21 9.16
N ALA A 38 -10.04 -8.43 8.76
CA ALA A 38 -11.42 -8.86 8.95
C ALA A 38 -11.77 -9.08 10.42
N LYS A 39 -10.80 -9.50 11.25
CA LYS A 39 -10.95 -9.66 12.71
C LYS A 39 -11.35 -8.37 13.43
N THR A 40 -10.66 -7.27 13.15
CA THR A 40 -10.93 -5.96 13.78
C THR A 40 -11.87 -5.10 12.95
N GLN A 41 -12.16 -5.51 11.71
CA GLN A 41 -12.92 -4.75 10.71
C GLN A 41 -12.37 -3.33 10.52
N GLN A 42 -11.04 -3.19 10.55
CA GLN A 42 -10.35 -1.92 10.44
C GLN A 42 -9.09 -2.05 9.59
N CYS A 43 -8.64 -0.91 9.07
CA CYS A 43 -7.38 -0.80 8.37
C CYS A 43 -6.25 -0.69 9.39
N GLU A 44 -5.50 -1.77 9.58
CA GLU A 44 -4.42 -1.88 10.56
C GLU A 44 -3.08 -1.98 9.82
N ARG A 45 -1.99 -1.54 10.46
CA ARG A 45 -0.64 -1.63 9.87
C ARG A 45 0.00 -2.94 10.30
N PRO A 46 0.37 -3.85 9.39
CA PRO A 46 0.83 -5.19 9.76
C PRO A 46 2.07 -5.17 10.66
N TRP A 47 2.95 -4.17 10.54
CA TRP A 47 4.12 -4.01 11.42
C TRP A 47 3.80 -3.42 12.79
N GLU A 48 2.80 -2.57 12.90
CA GLU A 48 2.37 -2.07 14.21
C GLU A 48 1.60 -3.15 14.96
N LEU A 49 0.73 -3.87 14.26
CA LEU A 49 -0.01 -4.98 14.84
C LEU A 49 0.93 -6.11 15.25
N ALA A 50 1.89 -6.49 14.40
CA ALA A 50 2.94 -7.46 14.73
C ALA A 50 3.72 -7.06 15.99
N LYS A 51 4.11 -5.79 16.10
CA LYS A 51 4.82 -5.28 17.28
C LYS A 51 3.96 -5.28 18.55
N GLN A 52 2.67 -4.97 18.43
CA GLN A 52 1.74 -4.93 19.56
C GLN A 52 1.35 -6.34 20.04
N GLN A 53 1.05 -7.22 19.10
CA GLN A 53 0.60 -8.59 19.35
C GLN A 53 1.76 -9.57 19.57
N GLY A 54 2.99 -9.18 19.19
CA GLY A 54 4.19 -10.00 19.36
C GLY A 54 4.35 -11.12 18.33
N PHE A 55 3.77 -10.98 17.13
CA PHE A 55 3.98 -11.93 16.04
C PHE A 55 4.99 -11.39 15.01
N GLU A 56 5.44 -12.26 14.10
CA GLU A 56 6.43 -11.90 13.09
C GLU A 56 5.90 -10.81 12.15
N ASN A 57 6.72 -9.82 11.79
CA ASN A 57 6.33 -8.79 10.83
C ASN A 57 6.30 -9.32 9.38
N SER A 58 5.38 -10.25 9.14
CA SER A 58 5.17 -10.94 7.88
C SER A 58 3.71 -10.79 7.50
N GLU A 59 3.45 -10.49 6.23
CA GLU A 59 2.08 -10.39 5.69
C GLU A 59 1.28 -11.66 5.96
N ALA A 60 1.92 -12.83 5.88
CA ALA A 60 1.31 -14.11 6.20
C ALA A 60 0.82 -14.21 7.66
N ALA A 61 1.63 -13.73 8.62
CA ALA A 61 1.27 -13.76 10.04
C ALA A 61 0.14 -12.76 10.35
N TYR A 62 0.20 -11.58 9.75
CA TYR A 62 -0.89 -10.59 9.83
C TYR A 62 -2.19 -11.13 9.23
N LYS A 63 -2.11 -11.73 8.02
CA LYS A 63 -3.26 -12.28 7.32
C LYS A 63 -3.88 -13.42 8.13
N ALA A 64 -3.07 -14.33 8.66
CA ALA A 64 -3.53 -15.38 9.57
C ALA A 64 -4.22 -14.80 10.81
N PHE A 65 -3.65 -13.77 11.44
CA PHE A 65 -4.26 -13.11 12.59
C PHE A 65 -5.62 -12.48 12.25
N CYS A 66 -5.73 -11.87 11.07
CA CYS A 66 -6.92 -11.18 10.59
C CYS A 66 -7.99 -12.12 10.01
N GLU A 67 -7.61 -13.34 9.62
CA GLU A 67 -8.48 -14.42 9.17
C GLU A 67 -8.93 -15.35 10.31
N GLU A 68 -8.41 -15.15 11.53
CA GLU A 68 -8.75 -15.89 12.75
C GLU A 68 -9.90 -15.24 13.53
#